data_AF-A6DTW4-F1
#
_entry.id   AF-A6DTW4-F1
#
_cell.length_a   1.000
_cell.length_b   1.000
_cell.length_c   1.000
_cell.angle_alpha   90.00
_cell.angle_beta   90.00
_cell.angle_gamma   90.00
#
_symmetry.space_group_name_H-M   'P 1'
#
loop_
_entity.id
_entity.type
_entity.pdbx_description
1 polymer ?
#
loop_
_entity_poly.entity_id
_entity_poly.type
_entity_poly.pdbx_seq_one_letter_code
_entity_poly.pdbx_strand_id
1 'polypeptide(L)'
;MSQSEKNEHLLDEARVYEAVLINLPHDEFALNRLVEIYTKCGDASKTTEFKQRLEIARQGELDIEDFYGSNSRNKTGSFFRNHSKIHELISLCKKEETKFFKSRISEWSDIRPHLDFLIRLKEAGALDSSSYVELCRHFMNTRNEKKDSHWKGVVSHLPDCDRLNYSDVLEALKCMSTMEYVDLTEFHYSNELELLPKKLISHCELLIFSVTKSEVSVAMLNPFNEVVKKVLRDYFTLPVKFYLTDVQSFNTFAKGS
;
A
#
# COMPACT_ATOMS: atom_id res chain seq x y z
N MET A 1 19.32 -4.20 30.31
CA MET A 1 18.49 -5.34 29.91
C MET A 1 19.23 -6.64 30.15
N SER A 2 18.61 -7.56 30.89
CA SER A 2 19.08 -8.93 31.09
C SER A 2 18.99 -9.75 29.79
N GLN A 3 19.70 -10.88 29.71
CA GLN A 3 19.60 -11.79 28.56
C GLN A 3 18.18 -12.35 28.39
N SER A 4 17.46 -12.55 29.49
CA SER A 4 16.06 -12.99 29.48
C SER A 4 15.14 -11.95 28.84
N GLU A 5 15.29 -10.68 29.21
CA GLU A 5 14.49 -9.57 28.65
C GLU A 5 14.77 -9.37 27.15
N LYS A 6 16.01 -9.55 26.72
CA LYS A 6 16.38 -9.49 25.30
C LYS A 6 15.72 -10.63 24.50
N ASN A 7 15.72 -11.84 25.04
CA ASN A 7 15.08 -12.99 24.41
C ASN A 7 13.56 -12.82 24.34
N GLU A 8 12.93 -12.27 25.38
CA GLU A 8 11.48 -12.00 25.39
C GLU A 8 11.08 -10.96 24.33
N HIS A 9 11.84 -9.87 24.19
CA HIS A 9 11.61 -8.88 23.14
C HIS A 9 11.76 -9.48 21.73
N LEU A 10 12.79 -10.32 21.52
CA LEU A 10 12.97 -11.02 20.25
C LEU A 10 11.81 -11.96 19.95
N LEU A 11 11.29 -12.68 20.95
CA LEU A 11 10.14 -13.58 20.78
C LEU A 11 8.83 -12.81 20.51
N ASP A 12 8.65 -11.61 21.06
CA ASP A 12 7.51 -10.75 20.70
C ASP A 12 7.61 -10.26 19.24
N GLU A 13 8.80 -9.85 18.79
CA GLU A 13 9.06 -9.51 17.39
C GLU A 13 8.80 -10.71 16.47
N ALA A 14 9.23 -11.92 16.85
CA ALA A 14 8.99 -13.14 16.08
C ALA A 14 7.49 -13.40 15.87
N ARG A 15 6.65 -13.24 16.91
CA ARG A 15 5.20 -13.44 16.79
C ARG A 15 4.56 -12.56 15.73
N VAL A 16 5.06 -11.33 15.56
CA VAL A 16 4.55 -10.43 14.52
C VAL A 16 4.95 -10.93 13.13
N TYR A 17 6.20 -11.32 12.93
CA TYR A 17 6.62 -11.91 11.64
C TYR A 17 5.90 -13.23 11.32
N GLU A 18 5.68 -14.09 12.31
CA GLU A 18 4.86 -15.30 12.14
C GLU A 18 3.44 -14.95 11.69
N ALA A 19 2.82 -13.94 12.30
CA ALA A 19 1.48 -13.49 11.93
C ALA A 19 1.43 -12.81 10.54
N VAL A 20 2.50 -12.11 10.14
CA VAL A 20 2.68 -11.62 8.76
C VAL A 20 2.72 -12.80 7.78
N LEU A 21 3.47 -13.86 8.10
CA LEU A 21 3.55 -15.07 7.26
C LEU A 21 2.26 -15.89 7.19
N ILE A 22 1.27 -15.66 8.07
CA ILE A 22 -0.08 -16.23 7.87
C ILE A 22 -0.75 -15.59 6.64
N ASN A 23 -0.45 -14.32 6.36
CA ASN A 23 -1.05 -13.55 5.28
C ASN A 23 -0.16 -13.48 4.02
N LEU A 24 1.16 -13.56 4.19
CA LEU A 24 2.18 -13.56 3.14
C LEU A 24 3.12 -14.76 3.34
N PRO A 25 2.69 -16.01 3.04
CA PRO A 25 3.38 -17.23 3.49
C PRO A 25 4.81 -17.42 3.00
N HIS A 26 5.15 -16.74 1.90
CA HIS A 26 6.41 -16.85 1.19
C HIS A 26 7.22 -15.54 1.22
N ASP A 27 6.85 -14.59 2.09
CA ASP A 27 7.61 -13.35 2.21
C ASP A 27 9.05 -13.63 2.71
N GLU A 28 10.02 -13.45 1.82
CA GLU A 28 11.42 -13.77 2.10
C GLU A 28 11.98 -12.93 3.25
N PHE A 29 11.56 -11.68 3.38
CA PHE A 29 12.02 -10.80 4.44
C PHE A 29 11.60 -11.34 5.82
N ALA A 30 10.30 -11.56 6.02
CA ALA A 30 9.77 -12.10 7.26
C ALA A 30 10.38 -13.48 7.58
N LEU A 31 10.56 -14.34 6.57
CA LEU A 31 11.23 -15.65 6.74
C LEU A 31 12.68 -15.50 7.21
N ASN A 32 13.48 -14.63 6.58
CA ASN A 32 14.86 -14.36 7.00
C ASN A 32 14.90 -13.80 8.44
N ARG A 33 14.01 -12.87 8.79
CA ARG A 33 13.93 -12.30 10.13
C ARG A 33 13.63 -13.35 11.20
N LEU A 34 12.71 -14.27 10.94
CA LEU A 34 12.41 -15.37 11.86
C LEU A 34 13.61 -16.31 12.05
N VAL A 35 14.33 -16.63 10.96
CA VAL A 35 15.57 -17.43 11.06
C VAL A 35 16.59 -16.74 11.96
N GLU A 36 16.82 -15.44 11.79
CA GLU A 36 17.74 -14.68 12.64
C GLU A 36 17.32 -14.66 14.10
N ILE A 37 16.03 -14.41 14.37
CA ILE A 37 15.50 -14.32 15.73
C ILE A 37 15.61 -15.66 16.45
N TYR A 38 15.12 -16.74 15.85
CA TYR A 38 15.17 -18.06 16.49
C TYR A 38 16.59 -18.59 16.64
N THR A 39 17.50 -18.24 15.73
CA THR A 39 18.93 -18.54 15.89
C THR A 39 19.51 -17.84 17.13
N LYS A 40 19.19 -16.55 17.34
CA LYS A 40 19.63 -15.78 18.52
C LYS A 40 19.02 -16.30 19.82
N CYS A 41 17.78 -16.77 19.79
CA CYS A 41 17.10 -17.36 20.94
C CYS A 41 17.55 -18.80 21.24
N GLY A 42 18.29 -19.45 20.33
CA GLY A 42 18.73 -20.85 20.47
C GLY A 42 17.66 -21.89 20.17
N ASP A 43 16.56 -21.54 19.49
CA ASP A 43 15.50 -22.46 19.10
C ASP A 43 15.85 -23.14 17.77
N ALA A 44 16.54 -24.27 17.86
CA ALA A 44 16.99 -25.03 16.69
C ALA A 44 15.82 -25.59 15.85
N SER A 45 14.69 -25.91 16.48
CA SER A 45 13.52 -26.47 15.80
C SER A 45 12.88 -25.44 14.88
N LYS A 46 12.51 -24.28 15.44
CA LYS A 46 11.95 -23.16 14.69
C LYS A 46 12.93 -22.61 13.65
N THR A 47 14.22 -22.54 13.98
CA THR A 47 15.25 -22.13 13.01
C THR A 47 15.27 -23.05 11.79
N THR A 48 15.16 -24.37 11.98
CA THR A 48 15.16 -25.34 10.88
C THR A 48 13.89 -25.23 10.04
N GLU A 49 12.73 -25.11 10.68
CA GLU A 49 11.44 -24.90 10.02
C GLU A 49 11.47 -23.69 9.07
N PHE A 50 11.88 -22.52 9.57
CA PHE A 50 11.85 -21.30 8.76
C PHE A 50 12.96 -21.26 7.69
N LYS A 51 14.10 -21.93 7.90
CA LYS A 51 15.11 -22.12 6.84
C LYS A 51 14.57 -22.93 5.68
N GLN A 52 13.82 -24.01 5.95
CA GLN A 52 13.20 -24.82 4.90
C GLN A 52 12.16 -24.02 4.12
N ARG A 53 11.30 -23.27 4.82
CA ARG A 53 10.30 -22.40 4.18
C ARG A 53 10.94 -21.29 3.32
N LEU A 54 12.04 -20.70 3.79
CA LEU A 54 12.80 -19.70 3.03
C LEU A 54 13.41 -20.30 1.76
N GLU A 55 13.96 -21.52 1.84
CA GLU A 55 14.51 -22.21 0.69
C GLU A 55 13.43 -22.49 -0.36
N ILE A 56 12.24 -22.96 0.07
CA ILE A 56 11.09 -23.16 -0.82
C ILE A 56 10.67 -21.84 -1.48
N ALA A 57 10.60 -20.74 -0.73
CA ALA A 57 10.25 -19.42 -1.28
C ALA A 57 11.25 -18.96 -2.36
N ARG A 58 12.55 -19.21 -2.16
CA ARG A 58 13.62 -18.86 -3.11
C ARG A 58 13.69 -19.75 -4.34
N GLN A 59 13.30 -21.02 -4.21
CA GLN A 59 13.30 -21.98 -5.32
C GLN A 59 12.16 -21.74 -6.31
N GLY A 60 11.22 -20.85 -6.00
CA GLY A 60 10.18 -20.41 -6.94
C GLY A 60 9.17 -21.49 -7.31
N GLU A 61 9.01 -22.55 -6.51
CA GLU A 61 7.96 -23.54 -6.73
C GLU A 61 6.58 -22.96 -6.37
N LEU A 62 6.00 -22.30 -7.39
CA LEU A 62 4.59 -22.09 -7.76
C LEU A 62 4.00 -20.66 -7.74
N ASP A 63 3.60 -20.28 -8.97
CA ASP A 63 2.56 -19.36 -9.46
C ASP A 63 2.53 -17.90 -8.99
N ILE A 64 3.48 -17.11 -9.51
CA ILE A 64 3.27 -15.67 -9.76
C ILE A 64 3.76 -15.32 -11.18
N GLU A 65 3.29 -16.04 -12.20
CA GLU A 65 3.35 -15.56 -13.58
C GLU A 65 1.97 -15.03 -13.99
N ASP A 66 1.88 -13.69 -14.05
CA ASP A 66 1.05 -12.86 -14.98
C ASP A 66 0.68 -11.51 -14.35
N PHE A 67 1.65 -10.66 -13.97
CA PHE A 67 1.31 -9.28 -13.54
C PHE A 67 2.22 -8.14 -14.01
N TYR A 68 3.32 -8.42 -14.70
CA TYR A 68 4.22 -7.35 -15.17
C TYR A 68 4.00 -7.05 -16.65
N GLY A 69 2.90 -6.37 -16.93
CA GLY A 69 2.69 -5.64 -18.18
C GLY A 69 3.71 -4.50 -18.28
N SER A 70 4.76 -4.73 -19.05
CA SER A 70 5.68 -3.68 -19.51
C SER A 70 4.92 -2.66 -20.36
N ASN A 71 5.03 -1.35 -20.08
CA ASN A 71 5.01 -0.37 -21.16
C ASN A 71 5.51 1.04 -20.80
N SER A 72 6.44 1.49 -21.66
CA SER A 72 6.44 2.77 -22.39
C SER A 72 6.56 4.09 -21.64
N ARG A 73 7.76 4.68 -21.78
CA ARG A 73 8.04 6.13 -21.67
C ARG A 73 7.15 6.93 -22.64
N ASN A 74 6.54 8.02 -22.18
CA ASN A 74 6.40 9.26 -22.97
C ASN A 74 6.00 10.47 -22.11
N LYS A 75 6.37 11.64 -22.65
CA LYS A 75 6.60 12.93 -22.01
C LYS A 75 5.36 13.65 -21.47
N THR A 76 5.63 14.45 -20.44
CA THR A 76 4.78 15.46 -19.81
C THR A 76 4.20 16.48 -20.80
N GLY A 77 2.92 16.82 -20.59
CA GLY A 77 2.23 17.92 -21.26
C GLY A 77 1.41 18.71 -20.24
N SER A 78 1.52 20.04 -20.28
CA SER A 78 0.86 20.98 -19.37
C SER A 78 -0.67 20.96 -19.52
N PHE A 79 -1.41 21.01 -18.41
CA PHE A 79 -2.87 21.06 -18.40
C PHE A 79 -3.44 22.49 -18.36
N PHE A 80 -4.37 22.77 -19.28
CA PHE A 80 -5.24 23.95 -19.27
C PHE A 80 -6.58 23.65 -18.58
N ARG A 81 -7.04 24.63 -17.78
CA ARG A 81 -8.35 24.69 -17.12
C ARG A 81 -9.50 24.80 -18.14
N ASN A 82 -10.52 23.96 -18.00
CA ASN A 82 -11.90 24.30 -18.38
C ASN A 82 -12.89 23.36 -17.65
N HIS A 83 -13.59 23.91 -16.63
CA HIS A 83 -14.40 23.14 -15.68
C HIS A 83 -15.80 22.74 -16.19
N SER A 84 -16.31 23.27 -17.31
CA SER A 84 -17.68 22.95 -17.77
C SER A 84 -17.83 21.68 -18.63
N LYS A 85 -16.72 21.01 -19.01
CA LYS A 85 -16.72 19.77 -19.80
C LYS A 85 -16.39 18.50 -18.98
N ILE A 86 -16.02 18.66 -17.72
CA ILE A 86 -15.57 17.57 -16.85
C ILE A 86 -16.76 16.68 -16.46
N HIS A 87 -17.92 17.27 -16.18
CA HIS A 87 -19.14 16.55 -15.77
C HIS A 87 -19.70 15.58 -16.84
N GLU A 88 -19.59 15.90 -18.13
CA GLU A 88 -20.03 15.03 -19.24
C GLU A 88 -19.01 13.93 -19.53
N LEU A 89 -17.71 14.21 -19.36
CA LEU A 89 -16.66 13.21 -19.49
C LEU A 89 -16.73 12.19 -18.34
N ILE A 90 -16.92 12.64 -17.10
CA ILE A 90 -17.01 11.78 -15.92
C ILE A 90 -18.13 10.74 -16.03
N SER A 91 -19.31 11.13 -16.51
CA SER A 91 -20.45 10.22 -16.63
C SER A 91 -20.23 9.13 -17.68
N LEU A 92 -19.40 9.40 -18.70
CA LEU A 92 -19.02 8.45 -19.75
C LEU A 92 -17.81 7.58 -19.37
N CYS A 93 -17.01 8.00 -18.39
CA CYS A 93 -15.77 7.33 -18.01
C CYS A 93 -15.97 6.16 -17.05
N LYS A 94 -17.17 6.00 -16.47
CA LYS A 94 -17.43 5.09 -15.35
C LYS A 94 -18.43 3.99 -15.68
N LYS A 95 -18.22 2.82 -15.08
CA LYS A 95 -19.26 1.78 -14.95
C LYS A 95 -20.16 2.08 -13.74
N GLU A 96 -21.30 1.39 -13.64
CA GLU A 96 -22.27 1.55 -12.54
C GLU A 96 -21.60 1.33 -11.16
N GLU A 97 -21.34 2.44 -10.45
CA GLU A 97 -20.44 2.52 -9.30
C GLU A 97 -20.85 1.61 -8.14
N THR A 98 -22.12 1.70 -7.74
CA THR A 98 -22.63 1.06 -6.53
C THR A 98 -22.55 -0.46 -6.61
N LYS A 99 -22.78 -1.05 -7.79
CA LYS A 99 -22.75 -2.50 -7.97
C LYS A 99 -21.30 -3.01 -8.12
N PHE A 100 -20.46 -2.26 -8.83
CA PHE A 100 -19.08 -2.63 -9.12
C PHE A 100 -18.22 -2.74 -7.87
N PHE A 101 -18.18 -1.70 -7.02
CA PHE A 101 -17.28 -1.71 -5.87
C PHE A 101 -17.79 -2.59 -4.72
N LYS A 102 -19.11 -2.75 -4.58
CA LYS A 102 -19.70 -3.63 -3.58
C LYS A 102 -19.39 -5.10 -3.86
N SER A 103 -19.40 -5.53 -5.12
CA SER A 103 -19.09 -6.93 -5.45
C SER A 103 -17.61 -7.29 -5.29
N ARG A 104 -16.72 -6.30 -5.24
CA ARG A 104 -15.27 -6.47 -5.14
C ARG A 104 -14.67 -5.99 -3.82
N ILE A 105 -15.49 -5.76 -2.80
CA ILE A 105 -15.03 -5.25 -1.50
C ILE A 105 -13.88 -6.08 -0.93
N SER A 106 -13.98 -7.41 -1.00
CA SER A 106 -12.94 -8.33 -0.53
C SER A 106 -11.61 -8.21 -1.27
N GLU A 107 -11.58 -7.68 -2.50
CA GLU A 107 -10.34 -7.47 -3.25
C GLU A 107 -9.59 -6.25 -2.73
N TRP A 108 -10.26 -5.09 -2.69
CA TRP A 108 -9.60 -3.83 -2.34
C TRP A 108 -9.52 -3.57 -0.82
N SER A 109 -10.28 -4.31 -0.01
CA SER A 109 -10.19 -4.26 1.46
C SER A 109 -9.23 -5.31 2.04
N ASP A 110 -8.39 -5.94 1.21
CA ASP A 110 -7.44 -6.93 1.66
C ASP A 110 -6.31 -6.28 2.48
N ILE A 111 -5.88 -6.93 3.54
CA ILE A 111 -4.77 -6.48 4.39
C ILE A 111 -3.40 -6.73 3.74
N ARG A 112 -3.29 -7.70 2.82
CA ARG A 112 -2.02 -8.12 2.23
C ARG A 112 -1.22 -6.97 1.59
N PRO A 113 -1.82 -6.07 0.77
CA PRO A 113 -1.09 -4.92 0.22
C PRO A 113 -0.58 -3.94 1.27
N HIS A 114 -1.16 -3.92 2.48
CA HIS A 114 -0.71 -3.07 3.58
C HIS A 114 0.48 -3.70 4.31
N LEU A 115 0.43 -5.02 4.53
CA LEU A 115 1.55 -5.75 5.14
C LEU A 115 2.77 -5.77 4.21
N ASP A 116 2.57 -6.03 2.92
CA ASP A 116 3.65 -5.95 1.90
C ASP A 116 4.26 -4.54 1.88
N PHE A 117 3.44 -3.50 1.96
CA PHE A 117 3.94 -2.14 2.00
C PHE A 117 4.77 -1.84 3.27
N LEU A 118 4.34 -2.32 4.44
CA LEU A 118 5.12 -2.21 5.69
C LEU A 118 6.45 -2.96 5.61
N ILE A 119 6.48 -4.14 4.98
CA ILE A 119 7.71 -4.90 4.74
C ILE A 119 8.67 -4.09 3.88
N ARG A 120 8.20 -3.53 2.76
CA ARG A 120 9.04 -2.71 1.86
C ARG A 120 9.62 -1.48 2.57
N LEU A 121 8.82 -0.79 3.37
CA LEU A 121 9.30 0.35 4.16
C LEU A 121 10.34 -0.08 5.21
N LYS A 122 10.18 -1.27 5.79
CA LYS A 122 11.15 -1.84 6.72
C LYS A 122 12.45 -2.23 6.05
N GLU A 123 12.39 -2.88 4.89
CA GLU A 123 13.55 -3.25 4.07
C GLU A 123 14.33 -2.03 3.61
N ALA A 124 13.64 -0.97 3.19
CA ALA A 124 14.24 0.29 2.78
C ALA A 124 14.83 1.11 3.95
N GLY A 125 14.65 0.65 5.19
CA GLY A 125 15.13 1.36 6.39
C GLY A 125 14.28 2.57 6.80
N ALA A 126 13.13 2.81 6.14
CA ALA A 126 12.18 3.86 6.52
C ALA A 126 11.41 3.53 7.82
N LEU A 127 11.42 2.26 8.24
CA LEU A 127 10.86 1.82 9.53
C LEU A 127 11.94 1.17 10.41
N ASP A 128 12.04 1.62 11.65
CA ASP A 128 12.75 0.86 12.68
C ASP A 128 11.95 -0.41 13.07
N SER A 129 12.56 -1.34 13.83
CA SER A 129 11.89 -2.61 14.15
C SER A 129 10.71 -2.43 15.09
N SER A 130 10.77 -1.44 15.97
CA SER A 130 9.69 -1.13 16.91
C SER A 130 8.46 -0.62 16.15
N SER A 131 8.65 0.36 15.26
CA SER A 131 7.59 0.96 14.44
C SER A 131 6.98 -0.05 13.48
N TYR A 132 7.80 -0.90 12.84
CA TYR A 132 7.29 -1.97 11.99
C TYR A 132 6.39 -2.95 12.78
N VAL A 133 6.86 -3.44 13.93
CA VAL A 133 6.13 -4.38 14.79
C VAL A 133 4.81 -3.76 15.27
N GLU A 134 4.84 -2.51 15.70
CA GLU A 134 3.66 -1.76 16.16
C GLU A 134 2.62 -1.61 15.06
N LEU A 135 3.03 -1.16 13.87
CA LEU A 135 2.13 -0.98 12.73
C LEU A 135 1.54 -2.32 12.27
N CYS A 136 2.36 -3.36 12.09
CA CYS A 136 1.85 -4.68 11.72
C CYS A 136 0.82 -5.18 12.74
N ARG A 137 1.09 -5.04 14.04
CA ARG A 137 0.15 -5.42 15.10
C ARG A 137 -1.15 -4.61 15.01
N HIS A 138 -1.06 -3.29 14.78
CA HIS A 138 -2.22 -2.42 14.60
C HIS A 138 -3.11 -2.89 13.43
N PHE A 139 -2.51 -3.14 12.25
CA PHE A 139 -3.27 -3.57 11.06
C PHE A 139 -3.90 -4.96 11.26
N MET A 140 -3.18 -5.89 11.88
CA MET A 140 -3.71 -7.24 12.17
C MET A 140 -4.84 -7.22 13.19
N ASN A 141 -4.72 -6.44 14.27
CA ASN A 141 -5.77 -6.30 15.29
C ASN A 141 -7.01 -5.60 14.73
N THR A 142 -6.81 -4.54 13.95
CA THR A 142 -7.92 -3.76 13.36
C THR A 142 -8.78 -4.62 12.42
N ARG A 143 -8.17 -5.56 11.69
CA ARG A 143 -8.90 -6.56 10.88
C ARG A 143 -9.75 -7.49 11.75
N ASN A 144 -9.23 -7.93 12.89
CA ASN A 144 -9.89 -8.91 13.75
C ASN A 144 -11.03 -8.31 14.58
N GLU A 145 -10.92 -7.02 14.95
CA GLU A 145 -11.82 -6.41 15.93
C GLU A 145 -13.12 -5.83 15.33
N LYS A 146 -13.18 -5.54 14.02
CA LYS A 146 -14.34 -4.81 13.47
C LYS A 146 -14.75 -5.27 12.08
N LYS A 147 -15.91 -5.93 12.01
CA LYS A 147 -16.62 -6.30 10.77
C LYS A 147 -17.03 -5.12 9.87
N ASP A 148 -16.83 -3.87 10.30
CA ASP A 148 -17.35 -2.70 9.54
C ASP A 148 -16.57 -1.38 9.71
N SER A 149 -15.42 -1.35 10.38
CA SER A 149 -14.79 -0.05 10.69
C SER A 149 -13.82 0.43 9.63
N HIS A 150 -14.02 1.69 9.27
CA HIS A 150 -13.12 2.74 8.80
C HIS A 150 -11.61 2.61 9.13
N TRP A 151 -10.96 1.49 8.83
CA TRP A 151 -9.51 1.43 8.88
C TRP A 151 -8.94 2.20 7.69
N LYS A 152 -7.90 2.99 7.91
CA LYS A 152 -7.26 3.77 6.87
C LYS A 152 -6.04 3.00 6.37
N GLY A 153 -5.51 3.37 5.21
CA GLY A 153 -4.27 2.76 4.75
C GLY A 153 -3.07 3.11 5.65
N VAL A 154 -1.93 2.49 5.34
CA VAL A 154 -0.71 2.56 6.15
C VAL A 154 -0.29 3.99 6.40
N VAL A 155 -0.34 4.84 5.36
CA VAL A 155 0.22 6.18 5.39
C VAL A 155 -0.53 7.12 6.33
N SER A 156 -1.83 6.93 6.47
CA SER A 156 -2.73 7.66 7.37
C SER A 156 -2.49 7.32 8.84
N HIS A 157 -1.84 6.19 9.12
CA HIS A 157 -1.47 5.74 10.47
C HIS A 157 -0.01 6.04 10.80
N LEU A 158 0.81 6.47 9.83
CA LEU A 158 2.17 6.92 10.09
C LEU A 158 2.28 8.16 11.01
N PRO A 159 1.33 9.14 11.04
CA PRO A 159 1.47 10.28 11.95
C PRO A 159 1.32 9.89 13.42
N ASP A 160 0.63 8.78 13.70
CA ASP A 160 0.48 8.26 15.06
C ASP A 160 1.77 7.57 15.54
N CYS A 161 2.75 7.37 14.64
CA CYS A 161 4.09 6.94 14.97
C CYS A 161 5.01 8.16 15.00
N ASP A 162 5.24 8.74 16.19
CA ASP A 162 6.13 9.90 16.45
C ASP A 162 7.59 9.75 15.93
N ARG A 163 7.94 8.61 15.33
CA ARG A 163 9.29 8.23 14.88
C ARG A 163 9.46 8.17 13.36
N LEU A 164 8.40 8.39 12.60
CA LEU A 164 8.40 8.26 11.14
C LEU A 164 8.56 9.61 10.46
N ASN A 165 9.66 9.77 9.74
CA ASN A 165 9.89 10.93 8.91
C ASN A 165 9.29 10.71 7.50
N TYR A 166 8.27 11.49 7.15
CA TYR A 166 7.59 11.38 5.85
C TYR A 166 8.51 11.62 4.66
N SER A 167 9.57 12.43 4.82
CA SER A 167 10.54 12.60 3.73
C SER A 167 11.26 11.29 3.44
N ASP A 168 11.62 10.54 4.48
CA ASP A 168 12.38 9.29 4.35
C ASP A 168 11.50 8.20 3.74
N VAL A 169 10.21 8.18 4.10
CA VAL A 169 9.20 7.32 3.46
C VAL A 169 9.05 7.66 1.98
N LEU A 170 8.90 8.95 1.63
CA LEU A 170 8.75 9.37 0.25
C LEU A 170 9.99 9.04 -0.59
N GLU A 171 11.19 9.31 -0.07
CA GLU A 171 12.44 9.00 -0.77
C GLU A 171 12.60 7.49 -0.97
N ALA A 172 12.30 6.68 0.06
CA ALA A 172 12.25 5.23 -0.09
C ALA A 172 11.26 4.79 -1.19
N LEU A 173 10.05 5.38 -1.21
CA LEU A 173 9.04 5.08 -2.22
C LEU A 173 9.47 5.47 -3.64
N LYS A 174 10.14 6.61 -3.80
CA LYS A 174 10.71 7.03 -5.10
C LYS A 174 11.82 6.10 -5.57
N CYS A 175 12.65 5.58 -4.66
CA CYS A 175 13.70 4.63 -5.00
C CYS A 175 13.14 3.25 -5.38
N MET A 176 12.10 2.80 -4.70
CA MET A 176 11.53 1.46 -4.90
C MET A 176 10.49 1.37 -6.01
N SER A 177 9.80 2.47 -6.34
CA SER A 177 8.76 2.50 -7.36
C SER A 177 9.25 3.14 -8.66
N THR A 178 8.78 2.63 -9.80
CA THR A 178 9.00 3.27 -11.11
C THR A 178 7.94 4.32 -11.41
N MET A 179 7.15 4.72 -10.42
CA MET A 179 5.99 5.58 -10.59
C MET A 179 6.42 7.04 -10.61
N GLU A 180 5.84 7.83 -11.51
CA GLU A 180 6.10 9.27 -11.58
C GLU A 180 5.52 9.96 -10.33
N TYR A 181 6.30 10.86 -9.73
CA TYR A 181 5.84 11.66 -8.59
C TYR A 181 4.98 12.84 -9.08
N VAL A 182 3.90 13.13 -8.36
CA VAL A 182 3.05 14.31 -8.57
C VAL A 182 2.90 15.07 -7.26
N ASP A 183 3.09 16.39 -7.33
CA ASP A 183 2.72 17.31 -6.25
C ASP A 183 1.27 17.76 -6.45
N LEU A 184 0.38 17.30 -5.57
CA LEU A 184 -1.05 17.62 -5.66
C LEU A 184 -1.38 19.07 -5.27
N THR A 185 -0.45 19.81 -4.65
CA THR A 185 -0.67 21.22 -4.31
C THR A 185 -0.75 22.13 -5.54
N GLU A 186 -0.25 21.66 -6.68
CA GLU A 186 -0.35 22.35 -7.97
C GLU A 186 -1.75 22.20 -8.63
N PHE A 187 -2.62 21.37 -8.06
CA PHE A 187 -3.93 21.03 -8.61
C PHE A 187 -5.06 21.61 -7.76
N HIS A 188 -6.17 21.98 -8.42
CA HIS A 188 -7.37 22.45 -7.72
C HIS A 188 -8.33 21.29 -7.50
N TYR A 189 -8.73 21.08 -6.25
CA TYR A 189 -9.77 20.11 -5.93
C TYR A 189 -11.13 20.54 -6.49
N SER A 190 -11.87 19.60 -7.04
CA SER A 190 -13.26 19.78 -7.44
C SER A 190 -14.07 18.59 -6.94
N ASN A 191 -15.27 18.83 -6.40
CA ASN A 191 -16.20 17.78 -6.00
C ASN A 191 -16.56 16.84 -7.17
N GLU A 192 -16.41 17.32 -8.41
CA GLU A 192 -16.57 16.49 -9.60
C GLU A 192 -15.53 15.35 -9.66
N LEU A 193 -14.40 15.45 -8.96
CA LEU A 193 -13.38 14.40 -8.88
C LEU A 193 -13.67 13.34 -7.79
N GLU A 194 -14.75 13.49 -7.00
CA GLU A 194 -15.22 12.49 -6.03
C GLU A 194 -15.85 11.28 -6.74
N LEU A 195 -15.01 10.58 -7.50
CA LEU A 195 -15.45 9.53 -8.40
C LEU A 195 -15.46 8.14 -7.77
N LEU A 196 -14.90 8.02 -6.58
CA LEU A 196 -14.64 6.75 -5.92
C LEU A 196 -15.33 6.72 -4.55
N PRO A 197 -15.75 5.54 -4.07
CA PRO A 197 -16.30 5.42 -2.73
C PRO A 197 -15.32 5.92 -1.67
N LYS A 198 -15.80 6.71 -0.70
CA LYS A 198 -14.96 7.24 0.40
C LYS A 198 -14.22 6.15 1.17
N LYS A 199 -14.83 4.97 1.34
CA LYS A 199 -14.18 3.80 1.97
C LYS A 199 -12.96 3.34 1.15
N LEU A 200 -13.06 3.28 -0.17
CA LEU A 200 -11.95 2.89 -1.05
C LEU A 200 -10.83 3.93 -1.04
N ILE A 201 -11.16 5.22 -1.11
CA ILE A 201 -10.19 6.32 -0.99
C ILE A 201 -9.42 6.21 0.33
N SER A 202 -10.15 5.98 1.44
CA SER A 202 -9.56 5.91 2.77
C SER A 202 -8.74 4.64 3.01
N HIS A 203 -9.19 3.48 2.51
CA HIS A 203 -8.47 2.22 2.67
C HIS A 203 -7.23 2.19 1.78
N CYS A 204 -7.37 2.52 0.50
CA CYS A 204 -6.30 2.35 -0.48
C CYS A 204 -5.43 3.59 -0.66
N GLU A 205 -5.78 4.69 0.01
CA GLU A 205 -5.01 5.96 0.05
C GLU A 205 -4.68 6.47 -1.34
N LEU A 206 -5.75 6.68 -2.11
CA LEU A 206 -5.67 7.12 -3.50
C LEU A 206 -6.76 8.13 -3.80
N LEU A 207 -6.46 9.04 -4.73
CA LEU A 207 -7.35 10.12 -5.16
C LEU A 207 -7.24 10.32 -6.68
N ILE A 208 -8.34 10.71 -7.30
CA ILE A 208 -8.32 11.18 -8.69
C ILE A 208 -8.09 12.68 -8.65
N PHE A 209 -7.06 13.13 -9.34
CA PHE A 209 -6.70 14.56 -9.37
C PHE A 209 -6.89 15.19 -10.77
N SER A 210 -7.04 14.38 -11.81
CA SER A 210 -7.32 14.86 -13.16
C SER A 210 -8.06 13.81 -13.99
N VAL A 211 -9.03 14.27 -14.78
CA VAL A 211 -9.75 13.46 -15.78
C VAL A 211 -9.74 14.22 -17.10
N THR A 212 -9.37 13.51 -18.15
CA THR A 212 -9.23 14.07 -19.50
C THR A 212 -10.04 13.24 -20.49
N LYS A 213 -10.03 13.62 -21.77
CA LYS A 213 -10.68 12.80 -22.80
C LYS A 213 -9.98 11.46 -23.06
N SER A 214 -8.72 11.33 -22.66
CA SER A 214 -7.87 10.18 -22.99
C SER A 214 -7.45 9.36 -21.78
N GLU A 215 -7.54 9.89 -20.56
CA GLU A 215 -7.08 9.21 -19.35
C GLU A 215 -7.70 9.74 -18.06
N VAL A 216 -7.68 8.88 -17.04
CA VAL A 216 -7.93 9.19 -15.63
C VAL A 216 -6.60 9.13 -14.88
N SER A 217 -6.22 10.22 -14.22
CA SER A 217 -4.98 10.29 -13.43
C SER A 217 -5.27 10.11 -11.95
N VAL A 218 -4.61 9.12 -11.34
CA VAL A 218 -4.79 8.69 -9.95
C VAL A 218 -3.47 8.89 -9.19
N ALA A 219 -3.52 9.62 -8.08
CA ALA A 219 -2.41 9.72 -7.14
C ALA A 219 -2.58 8.69 -6.02
N MET A 220 -1.50 8.05 -5.59
CA MET A 220 -1.49 6.99 -4.59
C MET A 220 -0.37 7.18 -3.56
N LEU A 221 -0.63 6.83 -2.31
CA LEU A 221 0.37 6.78 -1.24
C LEU A 221 1.07 5.41 -1.14
N ASN A 222 0.39 4.32 -1.52
CA ASN A 222 0.97 2.99 -1.64
C ASN A 222 1.10 2.61 -3.13
N PRO A 223 2.29 2.77 -3.75
CA PRO A 223 2.47 2.47 -5.17
C PRO A 223 2.52 0.96 -5.47
N PHE A 224 2.49 0.07 -4.48
CA PHE A 224 2.61 -1.38 -4.67
C PHE A 224 1.26 -2.13 -4.60
N ASN A 225 0.16 -1.40 -4.37
CA ASN A 225 -1.16 -2.01 -4.33
C ASN A 225 -1.68 -2.34 -5.75
N GLU A 226 -1.18 -3.41 -6.36
CA GLU A 226 -1.58 -3.83 -7.70
C GLU A 226 -3.04 -4.26 -7.78
N VAL A 227 -3.60 -4.77 -6.68
CA VAL A 227 -5.01 -5.16 -6.60
C VAL A 227 -5.91 -3.95 -6.86
N VAL A 228 -5.68 -2.83 -6.15
CA VAL A 228 -6.52 -1.64 -6.37
C VAL A 228 -6.27 -1.01 -7.73
N LYS A 229 -5.04 -1.04 -8.25
CA LYS A 229 -4.76 -0.57 -9.62
C LYS A 229 -5.56 -1.36 -10.65
N LYS A 230 -5.63 -2.69 -10.51
CA LYS A 230 -6.48 -3.55 -11.36
C LYS A 230 -7.95 -3.19 -11.22
N VAL A 231 -8.46 -3.05 -9.99
CA VAL A 231 -9.85 -2.67 -9.73
C VAL A 231 -10.21 -1.34 -10.41
N LEU A 232 -9.32 -0.34 -10.36
CA LEU A 232 -9.55 0.95 -11.01
C LEU A 232 -9.47 0.87 -12.54
N ARG A 233 -8.53 0.10 -13.11
CA ARG A 233 -8.46 -0.18 -14.55
C ARG A 233 -9.72 -0.90 -15.05
N ASP A 234 -10.29 -1.80 -14.24
CA ASP A 234 -11.53 -2.50 -14.55
C ASP A 234 -12.77 -1.59 -14.42
N TYR A 235 -12.71 -0.57 -13.55
CA TYR A 235 -13.80 0.34 -13.27
C TYR A 235 -13.98 1.42 -14.34
N PHE A 236 -12.88 2.06 -14.74
CA PHE A 236 -12.88 3.13 -15.71
C PHE A 236 -12.88 2.59 -17.16
N THR A 237 -13.56 3.30 -18.05
CA THR A 237 -13.54 3.00 -19.50
C THR A 237 -12.35 3.63 -20.21
N LEU A 238 -11.79 4.70 -19.62
CA LEU A 238 -10.55 5.32 -20.08
C LEU A 238 -9.32 4.65 -19.45
N PRO A 239 -8.16 4.73 -20.12
CA PRO A 239 -6.87 4.41 -19.52
C PRO A 239 -6.68 5.10 -18.16
N VAL A 240 -6.14 4.36 -17.18
CA VAL A 240 -5.84 4.88 -15.85
C VAL A 240 -4.33 4.99 -15.68
N LYS A 241 -3.83 6.19 -15.41
CA LYS A 241 -2.41 6.45 -15.09
C LYS A 241 -2.24 6.69 -13.60
N PHE A 242 -1.23 6.06 -13.01
CA PHE A 242 -0.96 6.11 -11.58
C PHE A 242 0.30 6.94 -11.30
N TYR A 243 0.23 7.76 -10.25
CA TYR A 243 1.28 8.64 -9.79
C TYR A 243 1.51 8.44 -8.28
N LEU A 244 2.76 8.55 -7.86
CA LEU A 244 3.15 8.59 -6.46
C LEU A 244 2.93 10.03 -5.95
N THR A 245 2.37 10.19 -4.75
CA THR A 245 2.29 11.49 -4.07
C THR A 245 2.81 11.34 -2.64
N ASP A 246 3.13 12.45 -2.00
CA ASP A 246 3.41 12.50 -0.57
C ASP A 246 2.12 12.75 0.24
N VAL A 247 2.24 12.51 1.55
CA VAL A 247 1.15 12.57 2.54
C VAL A 247 0.60 13.99 2.69
N GLN A 248 1.47 15.00 2.63
CA GLN A 248 1.08 16.38 2.83
C GLN A 248 0.27 16.88 1.65
N SER A 249 0.74 16.61 0.42
CA SER A 249 0.04 16.92 -0.82
C SER A 249 -1.30 16.18 -0.91
N PHE A 250 -1.31 14.89 -0.56
CA PHE A 250 -2.54 14.08 -0.50
C PHE A 250 -3.57 14.66 0.46
N ASN A 251 -3.18 14.94 1.71
CA ASN A 251 -4.09 15.45 2.73
C ASN A 251 -4.58 16.87 2.42
N THR A 252 -3.73 17.72 1.85
CA THR A 252 -4.11 19.06 1.41
C THR A 252 -5.17 18.98 0.31
N PHE A 253 -4.93 18.17 -0.72
CA PHE A 253 -5.86 17.99 -1.83
C PHE A 253 -7.19 17.38 -1.38
N ALA A 254 -7.15 16.35 -0.52
CA ALA A 254 -8.34 15.66 -0.02
C ALA A 254 -9.27 16.53 0.84
N LYS A 255 -8.74 17.59 1.47
CA LYS A 255 -9.53 18.52 2.30
C LYS A 255 -10.30 19.56 1.48
N GLY A 256 -10.02 19.67 0.18
CA GLY A 256 -10.43 20.81 -0.63
C GLY A 256 -9.60 22.03 -0.23
N SER A 257 -8.61 22.36 -1.04
CA SER A 257 -7.72 23.53 -0.89
C SER A 257 -8.48 24.81 -0.58
#